data_AF-A0A7Y8X4F4-F1
#
_entry.id   AF-A0A7Y8X4F4-F1
#
_cell.length_a   1.000
_cell.length_b   1.000
_cell.length_c   1.000
_cell.angle_alpha   90.00
_cell.angle_beta   90.00
_cell.angle_gamma   90.00
#
_symmetry.space_group_name_H-M   'P 1'
#
loop_
_entity.id
_entity.type
_entity.pdbx_description
1 polymer ?
#
loop_
_entity_poly.entity_id
_entity_poly.type
_entity_poly.pdbx_seq_one_letter_code
_entity_poly.pdbx_strand_id
1 'polypeptide(L)'
;PETPVLWLNPDLDMSAGKAMAQAGHAAQLAWWELTTPERAAWRASGFPLQVRTADREAWPTLTSTGLPVVRDAGFTEIAPGSATVIADHPSLRSRLAPR
;
A
#
# COMPACT_ATOMS: atom_id res chain seq x y z
N PRO A 1 -0.57 -9.74 7.23
CA PRO A 1 0.89 -9.95 7.36
C PRO A 1 1.34 -9.40 8.73
N GLU A 2 2.46 -9.87 9.29
CA GLU A 2 2.99 -9.31 10.56
C GLU A 2 3.82 -8.04 10.34
N THR A 3 4.49 -7.93 9.18
CA THR A 3 5.15 -6.71 8.71
C THR A 3 4.25 -6.00 7.69
N PRO A 4 4.15 -4.65 7.70
CA PRO A 4 3.48 -3.90 6.64
C PRO A 4 3.96 -4.31 5.24
N VAL A 5 3.04 -4.51 4.30
CA VAL A 5 3.36 -4.81 2.90
C VAL A 5 2.74 -3.75 1.99
N LEU A 6 3.55 -3.22 1.09
CA LEU A 6 3.11 -2.36 -0.01
C LEU A 6 3.00 -3.22 -1.27
N TRP A 7 1.76 -3.50 -1.67
CA TRP A 7 1.44 -4.37 -2.78
C TRP A 7 1.37 -3.57 -4.09
N LEU A 8 2.33 -3.78 -4.98
CA LEU A 8 2.33 -3.22 -6.33
C LEU A 8 1.30 -3.96 -7.20
N ASN A 9 0.58 -3.20 -8.03
CA ASN A 9 -0.34 -3.75 -9.02
C ASN A 9 0.41 -4.64 -10.02
N PRO A 10 0.07 -5.94 -10.16
CA PRO A 10 0.75 -6.87 -11.08
C PRO A 10 0.46 -6.62 -12.56
N ASP A 11 -0.54 -5.80 -12.87
CA ASP A 11 -0.98 -5.52 -14.23
C ASP A 11 -0.32 -4.25 -14.81
N LEU A 12 0.51 -3.54 -14.03
CA LEU A 12 1.14 -2.28 -14.42
C LEU A 12 2.66 -2.44 -14.51
N ASP A 13 3.20 -2.24 -15.71
CA ASP A 13 4.64 -2.04 -15.87
C ASP A 13 5.00 -0.62 -15.45
N MET A 14 5.81 -0.50 -14.39
CA MET A 14 6.31 0.77 -13.87
C MET A 14 7.83 0.78 -13.95
N SER A 15 8.39 1.92 -14.39
CA SER A 15 9.82 2.17 -14.18
C SER A 15 10.16 2.09 -12.69
N ALA A 16 11.41 1.74 -12.37
CA ALA A 16 11.85 1.64 -10.98
C ALA A 16 11.62 2.95 -10.20
N GLY A 17 11.87 4.11 -10.84
CA GLY A 17 11.62 5.42 -10.25
C GLY A 17 10.14 5.64 -9.91
N LYS A 18 9.24 5.26 -10.82
CA LYS A 18 7.79 5.35 -10.59
C LYS A 18 7.35 4.39 -9.49
N ALA A 19 7.80 3.14 -9.50
CA ALA A 19 7.49 2.17 -8.47
C ALA A 19 7.93 2.65 -7.06
N MET A 20 9.14 3.22 -6.95
CA MET A 20 9.63 3.80 -5.69
C MET A 20 8.76 4.97 -5.21
N ALA A 21 8.38 5.90 -6.10
CA ALA A 21 7.53 7.03 -5.75
C ALA A 21 6.16 6.57 -5.25
N GLN A 22 5.53 5.62 -5.95
CA GLN A 22 4.21 5.10 -5.59
C GLN A 22 4.26 4.31 -4.27
N ALA A 23 5.34 3.56 -4.01
CA ALA A 23 5.56 2.91 -2.72
C ALA A 23 5.72 3.95 -1.59
N GLY A 24 6.47 5.02 -1.82
CA GLY A 24 6.59 6.13 -0.87
C GLY A 24 5.24 6.77 -0.53
N HIS A 25 4.41 7.05 -1.55
CA HIS A 25 3.05 7.54 -1.34
C HIS A 25 2.18 6.56 -0.56
N ALA A 26 2.28 5.25 -0.82
CA ALA A 26 1.51 4.24 -0.11
C ALA A 26 1.89 4.19 1.38
N ALA A 27 3.18 4.26 1.70
CA ALA A 27 3.66 4.36 3.08
C ALA A 27 3.16 5.63 3.78
N GLN A 28 3.14 6.76 3.06
CA GLN A 28 2.63 8.04 3.57
C GLN A 28 1.12 7.99 3.86
N LEU A 29 0.32 7.40 2.95
CA LEU A 29 -1.11 7.21 3.18
C LEU A 29 -1.35 6.32 4.40
N ALA A 30 -0.63 5.19 4.51
CA ALA A 30 -0.72 4.33 5.69
C ALA A 30 -0.37 5.10 6.97
N TRP A 31 0.72 5.87 6.97
CA TRP A 31 1.12 6.70 8.10
C TRP A 31 0.00 7.63 8.56
N TRP A 32 -0.67 8.32 7.63
CA TRP A 32 -1.77 9.23 7.96
C TRP A 32 -2.98 8.53 8.56
N GLU A 33 -3.28 7.30 8.14
CA GLU A 33 -4.39 6.50 8.66
C GLU A 33 -4.09 5.81 10.01
N LEU A 34 -2.81 5.71 10.39
CA LEU A 34 -2.44 5.18 11.70
C LEU A 34 -2.71 6.20 12.81
N THR A 35 -3.13 5.68 13.96
CA THR A 35 -3.26 6.42 15.22
C THR A 35 -1.89 6.73 15.82
N THR A 36 -1.84 7.67 16.76
CA THR A 36 -0.57 8.04 17.44
C THR A 36 0.16 6.85 18.07
N PRO A 37 -0.50 5.92 18.80
CA PRO A 37 0.18 4.74 19.36
C PRO A 37 0.73 3.79 18.28
N GLU A 38 -0.01 3.57 17.20
CA GLU A 38 0.43 2.70 16.10
C GLU A 38 1.64 3.29 15.36
N ARG A 39 1.63 4.61 15.11
CA ARG A 39 2.78 5.34 14.55
C ARG A 39 4.01 5.24 15.44
N ALA A 40 3.84 5.37 16.75
CA ALA A 40 4.93 5.24 17.72
C ALA A 40 5.52 3.82 17.71
N ALA A 41 4.68 2.79 17.68
CA ALA A 41 5.11 1.39 17.61
C ALA A 41 5.89 1.07 16.32
N TRP A 42 5.39 1.55 15.16
CA TRP A 42 6.07 1.35 13.89
C TRP A 42 7.41 2.10 13.82
N ARG A 43 7.46 3.32 14.36
CA ARG A 43 8.71 4.09 14.49
C ARG A 43 9.72 3.41 15.41
N ALA A 44 9.28 2.93 16.57
CA ALA A 44 10.13 2.26 17.55
C ALA A 44 10.78 0.97 17.00
N SER A 45 10.10 0.29 16.07
CA SER A 45 10.65 -0.88 15.38
C SER A 45 11.52 -0.54 14.16
N GLY A 46 11.72 0.75 13.85
CA GLY A 46 12.57 1.20 12.73
C GLY A 46 11.86 1.24 11.37
N PHE A 47 10.53 1.37 11.35
CA PHE A 47 9.71 1.40 10.14
C PHE A 47 9.84 0.15 9.23
N PRO A 48 9.80 -1.08 9.76
CA PRO A 48 9.89 -2.27 8.91
C PRO A 48 8.72 -2.30 7.91
N LEU A 49 9.03 -2.54 6.64
CA LEU A 49 8.05 -2.72 5.57
C LEU A 49 8.63 -3.59 4.46
N GLN A 50 7.75 -4.19 3.67
CA GLN A 50 8.10 -4.93 2.45
C GLN A 50 7.39 -4.29 1.26
N VAL A 51 8.06 -4.23 0.11
CA VAL A 51 7.45 -3.89 -1.18
C VAL A 51 7.42 -5.15 -2.02
N ARG A 52 6.23 -5.52 -2.51
CA ARG A 52 6.03 -6.78 -3.25
C ARG A 52 5.04 -6.55 -4.37
N THR A 53 5.25 -7.20 -5.51
CA THR A 53 4.18 -7.33 -6.51
C THR A 53 3.14 -8.31 -5.98
N ALA A 54 1.85 -7.94 -6.05
CA ALA A 54 0.78 -8.84 -5.65
C ALA A 54 0.63 -9.98 -6.66
N ASP A 55 0.10 -11.11 -6.21
CA ASP A 55 -0.38 -12.13 -7.13
C ASP A 55 -1.60 -11.58 -7.89
N ARG A 56 -1.67 -11.85 -9.20
CA ARG A 56 -2.75 -11.33 -10.07
C ARG A 56 -4.14 -11.76 -9.57
N GLU A 57 -4.25 -12.96 -9.04
CA GLU A 57 -5.50 -13.50 -8.47
C GLU A 57 -5.90 -12.83 -7.14
N ALA A 58 -4.93 -12.35 -6.36
CA ALA A 58 -5.18 -11.68 -5.07
C ALA A 58 -5.52 -10.19 -5.23
N TRP A 59 -5.12 -9.58 -6.35
CA TRP A 59 -5.27 -8.14 -6.59
C TRP A 59 -6.73 -7.64 -6.49
N PRO A 60 -7.74 -8.30 -7.08
CA PRO A 60 -9.14 -7.87 -6.93
C PRO A 60 -9.57 -7.79 -5.46
N THR A 61 -9.24 -8.81 -4.66
CA THR A 61 -9.55 -8.83 -3.23
C THR A 61 -8.82 -7.73 -2.48
N LEU A 62 -7.54 -7.50 -2.77
CA LEU A 62 -6.78 -6.41 -2.13
C LEU A 62 -7.44 -5.06 -2.40
N THR A 63 -7.85 -4.78 -3.65
CA THR A 63 -8.48 -3.51 -4.02
C THR A 63 -9.85 -3.29 -3.36
N SER A 64 -10.53 -4.36 -2.92
CA SER A 64 -11.83 -4.27 -2.23
C SER A 64 -11.74 -4.22 -0.71
N THR A 65 -10.54 -4.29 -0.12
CA THR A 65 -10.37 -4.33 1.35
C THR A 65 -10.76 -3.04 2.07
N GLY A 66 -10.72 -1.89 1.39
CA GLY A 66 -10.79 -0.57 2.04
C GLY A 66 -9.47 -0.13 2.68
N LEU A 67 -8.38 -0.86 2.46
CA LEU A 67 -7.03 -0.41 2.82
C LEU A 67 -6.61 0.81 1.98
N PRO A 68 -5.66 1.63 2.47
CA PRO A 68 -5.18 2.79 1.73
C PRO A 68 -4.61 2.38 0.37
N VAL A 69 -5.03 3.10 -0.68
CA VAL A 69 -4.64 2.82 -2.07
C VAL A 69 -4.12 4.10 -2.72
N VAL A 70 -2.96 3.99 -3.35
CA VAL A 70 -2.45 5.04 -4.23
C VAL A 70 -3.10 4.88 -5.60
N ARG A 71 -3.61 5.99 -6.14
CA ARG A 71 -4.13 6.07 -7.50
C ARG A 71 -3.31 7.08 -8.29
N ASP A 72 -2.74 6.65 -9.41
CA ASP A 72 -1.92 7.53 -10.25
C ASP A 72 -2.83 8.50 -11.01
N ALA A 73 -2.53 9.80 -10.93
CA ALA A 73 -3.32 10.84 -11.61
C ALA A 73 -3.12 10.83 -13.14
N GLY A 74 -2.16 10.06 -13.66
CA GLY A 74 -2.06 9.68 -15.07
C GLY A 74 -1.45 10.74 -16.00
N PHE A 75 -0.23 11.19 -15.70
CA PHE A 75 0.46 12.18 -16.55
C PHE A 75 1.51 11.61 -17.51
N THR A 76 1.75 10.28 -17.54
CA THR A 76 2.82 9.70 -18.38
C THR A 76 2.51 8.30 -18.95
N GLU A 77 2.48 7.27 -18.11
CA GLU A 77 2.67 5.86 -18.57
C GLU A 77 1.50 4.92 -18.19
N ILE A 78 0.57 5.36 -17.35
CA ILE A 78 -0.49 4.53 -16.78
C ILE A 78 -1.82 5.23 -16.99
N ALA A 79 -2.88 4.48 -17.28
CA ALA A 79 -4.23 5.03 -17.39
C ALA A 79 -4.59 5.82 -16.12
N PRO A 80 -5.07 7.07 -16.23
CA PRO A 80 -5.46 7.89 -15.09
C PRO A 80 -6.44 7.16 -14.15
N GLY A 81 -6.23 7.27 -12.84
CA GLY A 81 -7.07 6.67 -11.82
C GLY A 81 -6.76 5.20 -11.50
N SER A 82 -5.78 4.59 -12.18
CA SER A 82 -5.32 3.23 -11.89
C SER A 82 -4.81 3.10 -10.46
N ALA A 83 -5.28 2.08 -9.75
CA ALA A 83 -4.72 1.70 -8.46
C ALA A 83 -3.30 1.14 -8.69
N THR A 84 -2.28 1.77 -8.11
CA THR A 84 -0.88 1.41 -8.32
C THR A 84 -0.31 0.60 -7.16
N VAL A 85 -0.58 1.03 -5.92
CA VAL A 85 -0.04 0.40 -4.72
C VAL A 85 -1.08 0.41 -3.60
N ILE A 86 -1.23 -0.71 -2.91
CA ILE A 86 -2.07 -0.84 -1.71
C ILE A 86 -1.19 -1.00 -0.48
N ALA A 87 -1.48 -0.25 0.58
CA ALA A 87 -0.75 -0.34 1.84
C ALA A 87 -1.46 -1.28 2.83
N ASP A 88 -0.93 -2.48 2.99
CA ASP A 88 -1.40 -3.50 3.92
C ASP A 88 -0.61 -3.46 5.23
N HIS A 89 -0.99 -2.53 6.09
CA HIS A 89 -0.44 -2.41 7.43
C HIS A 89 -1.27 -3.25 8.42
N PRO A 90 -0.64 -4.07 9.31
CA PRO A 90 -1.36 -4.99 10.20
C PRO A 90 -2.43 -4.30 11.05
N SER A 91 -2.12 -3.14 11.64
CA SER A 91 -3.08 -2.37 12.44
C SER A 91 -4.24 -1.77 11.63
N LEU A 92 -4.06 -1.52 10.33
CA LEU A 92 -5.16 -1.08 9.47
C LEU A 92 -6.05 -2.26 9.10
N ARG A 93 -5.42 -3.39 8.74
CA ARG A 93 -6.11 -4.63 8.38
C ARG A 93 -6.95 -5.18 9.54
N SER A 94 -6.42 -5.15 10.77
CA SER A 94 -7.16 -5.63 11.94
C SER A 94 -8.45 -4.84 12.21
N ARG A 95 -8.50 -3.56 11.84
CA ARG A 95 -9.71 -2.73 11.96
C ARG A 95 -10.79 -3.06 10.92
N LEU A 96 -10.39 -3.65 9.79
CA LEU A 96 -11.27 -4.02 8.68
C LEU A 96 -11.77 -5.47 8.78
N ALA A 97 -11.15 -6.29 9.62
CA ALA A 97 -11.61 -7.66 9.87
C ALA A 97 -12.98 -7.63 10.58
N PRO A 98 -13.92 -8.51 10.21
CA PRO A 98 -15.16 -8.69 10.97
C PRO A 98 -14.83 -9.02 12.43
N ARG A 99 -15.56 -8.41 13.36
CA ARG A 99 -15.47 -8.72 14.79
C ARG A 99 -15.99 -10.11 15.10
#